data_AF-A0A934SGF3-F1
#
_entry.id   AF-A0A934SGF3-F1
#
_cell.length_a   1.000
_cell.length_b   1.000
_cell.length_c   1.000
_cell.angle_alpha   90.00
_cell.angle_beta   90.00
_cell.angle_gamma   90.00
#
_symmetry.space_group_name_H-M   'P 1'
#
loop_
_entity.id
_entity.type
_entity.pdbx_description
1 polymer ?
#
loop_
_entity_poly.entity_id
_entity_poly.type
_entity_poly.pdbx_seq_one_letter_code
_entity_poly.pdbx_strand_id
1 'polypeptide(L)'
;MSSKLSSFVRSRFGGSLSQEEARQLIFLIFCTVDWLPDDLKKEKWSRSTLSIDFAALSEEGFIRDTTPDQKKAEYWNAIIDDFIFRRIERDPQFCDTLYYMR
;
A
#
# COMPACT_ATOMS: atom_id res chain seq x y z
N MET A 1 -2.14 -15.29 -7.62
CA MET A 1 -1.10 -14.76 -8.51
C MET A 1 -0.28 -13.80 -7.69
N SER A 2 1.05 -13.93 -7.61
CA SER A 2 1.85 -13.01 -6.79
C SER A 2 1.87 -11.64 -7.48
N SER A 3 1.19 -10.64 -6.92
CA SER A 3 1.23 -9.27 -7.43
C SER A 3 2.65 -8.70 -7.28
N LYS A 4 3.03 -7.70 -8.10
CA LYS A 4 4.32 -7.02 -7.89
C LYS A 4 4.39 -6.34 -6.52
N LEU A 5 3.23 -5.94 -5.98
CA LEU A 5 3.10 -5.41 -4.64
C LEU A 5 3.51 -6.43 -3.57
N SER A 6 3.12 -7.70 -3.70
CA SER A 6 3.50 -8.71 -2.71
C SER A 6 5.01 -8.97 -2.71
N SER A 7 5.65 -9.00 -3.88
CA SER A 7 7.11 -9.05 -4.01
C SER A 7 7.79 -7.83 -3.39
N PHE A 8 7.25 -6.63 -3.62
CA PHE A 8 7.75 -5.40 -3.01
C PHE A 8 7.65 -5.46 -1.48
N VAL A 9 6.49 -5.85 -0.93
CA VAL A 9 6.26 -5.99 0.51
C VAL A 9 7.25 -6.99 1.13
N ARG A 10 7.47 -8.13 0.48
CA ARG A 10 8.47 -9.11 0.92
C ARG A 10 9.87 -8.52 0.97
N SER A 11 10.27 -7.78 -0.06
CA SER A 11 11.62 -7.22 -0.17
C SER A 11 11.89 -6.08 0.81
N ARG A 12 10.91 -5.21 1.08
CA ARG A 12 11.10 -3.98 1.87
C ARG A 12 10.64 -4.07 3.32
N PHE A 13 9.66 -4.93 3.60
CA PHE A 13 9.04 -5.04 4.93
C PHE A 13 9.23 -6.41 5.55
N GLY A 14 10.18 -7.21 5.04
CA GLY A 14 10.49 -8.53 5.61
C GLY A 14 9.35 -9.55 5.52
N GLY A 15 8.37 -9.32 4.65
CA GLY A 15 7.26 -10.25 4.41
C GLY A 15 5.90 -9.80 4.93
N SER A 16 5.81 -8.75 5.76
CA SER A 16 4.51 -8.27 6.26
C SER A 16 4.51 -6.78 6.62
N LEU A 17 3.36 -6.13 6.45
CA LEU A 17 3.07 -4.76 6.86
C LEU A 17 2.19 -4.77 8.11
N SER A 18 2.32 -3.76 8.98
CA SER A 18 1.23 -3.37 9.88
C SER A 18 0.09 -2.71 9.09
N GLN A 19 -1.08 -2.58 9.71
CA GLN A 19 -2.22 -1.90 9.09
C GLN A 19 -1.90 -0.44 8.72
N GLU A 20 -1.16 0.26 9.58
CA GLU A 20 -0.83 1.66 9.34
C GLU A 20 0.17 1.82 8.19
N GLU A 21 1.21 0.99 8.14
CA GLU A 21 2.15 0.98 7.02
C GLU A 21 1.43 0.68 5.70
N ALA A 22 0.45 -0.23 5.70
CA ALA A 22 -0.36 -0.51 4.51
C ALA A 22 -1.21 0.70 4.07
N ARG A 23 -1.83 1.42 5.02
CA ARG A 23 -2.61 2.63 4.74
C ARG A 23 -1.76 3.76 4.17
N GLN A 24 -0.58 4.00 4.76
CA GLN A 24 0.35 5.01 4.25
C GLN A 24 0.88 4.60 2.87
N LEU A 25 1.21 3.32 2.67
CA LEU A 25 1.76 2.81 1.41
C LEU A 25 0.77 2.95 0.25
N ILE A 26 -0.51 2.58 0.42
CA ILE A 26 -1.49 2.71 -0.68
C ILE A 26 -1.64 4.17 -1.12
N PHE A 27 -1.64 5.09 -0.16
CA PHE A 27 -1.78 6.51 -0.46
C PHE A 27 -0.53 7.07 -1.14
N LEU A 28 0.66 6.66 -0.71
CA LEU A 28 1.91 7.06 -1.37
C LEU A 28 2.01 6.51 -2.80
N ILE A 29 1.63 5.26 -3.05
CA ILE A 29 1.60 4.71 -4.41
C ILE A 29 0.59 5.49 -5.28
N PHE A 30 -0.56 5.85 -4.71
CA PHE A 30 -1.59 6.63 -5.41
C PHE A 30 -1.11 8.05 -5.78
N CYS A 31 -0.45 8.76 -4.85
CA CYS A 31 -0.02 10.15 -5.07
C CYS A 31 1.28 10.30 -5.86
N THR A 32 2.16 9.30 -5.80
CA THR A 32 3.56 9.49 -6.17
C THR A 32 4.11 8.26 -6.87
N VAL A 33 3.62 8.03 -8.09
CA VAL A 33 4.17 6.98 -8.99
C VAL A 33 5.68 7.18 -9.18
N ASP A 34 6.17 8.42 -9.22
CA ASP A 34 7.60 8.74 -9.37
C ASP A 34 8.49 8.22 -8.22
N TRP A 35 7.88 7.87 -7.08
CA TRP A 35 8.57 7.49 -5.85
C TRP A 35 8.59 5.96 -5.65
N LEU A 36 8.02 5.21 -6.58
CA LEU A 36 8.04 3.75 -6.56
C LEU A 36 9.37 3.19 -7.08
N PRO A 37 9.75 1.96 -6.72
CA PRO A 37 10.77 1.20 -7.45
C PRO A 37 10.48 1.12 -8.95
N ASP A 38 11.53 1.07 -9.78
CA ASP A 38 11.44 1.14 -11.25
C ASP A 38 10.54 0.04 -11.87
N ASP A 39 10.46 -1.11 -11.23
CA ASP A 39 9.59 -2.24 -11.59
C ASP A 39 8.10 -1.97 -11.35
N LEU A 40 7.79 -1.15 -10.35
CA LEU A 40 6.44 -0.66 -10.06
C LEU A 40 6.11 0.61 -10.86
N LYS A 41 7.07 1.49 -11.15
CA LYS A 41 6.85 2.69 -12.00
C LYS A 41 6.33 2.36 -13.41
N LYS A 42 6.68 1.19 -13.93
CA LYS A 42 6.27 0.73 -15.26
C LYS A 42 4.79 0.32 -15.33
N GLU A 43 4.10 0.25 -14.18
CA GLU A 43 2.68 -0.09 -14.14
C GLU A 43 1.79 1.15 -14.09
N LYS A 44 0.61 1.04 -14.68
CA LYS A 44 -0.41 2.07 -14.62
C LYS A 44 -1.24 1.87 -13.36
N TRP A 45 -0.83 2.50 -12.26
CA TRP A 45 -1.54 2.45 -10.99
C TRP A 45 -2.83 3.26 -11.07
N SER A 46 -3.90 2.62 -11.52
CA SER A 46 -5.24 3.16 -11.30
C SER A 46 -5.64 2.96 -9.85
N ARG A 47 -6.47 3.86 -9.33
CA ARG A 47 -7.06 3.72 -7.99
C ARG A 47 -7.72 2.35 -7.80
N SER A 48 -8.50 1.90 -8.78
CA SER A 48 -9.13 0.57 -8.76
C SER A 48 -8.12 -0.57 -8.68
N THR A 49 -7.01 -0.49 -9.44
CA THR A 49 -5.95 -1.50 -9.41
C THR A 49 -5.32 -1.57 -8.01
N LEU A 50 -4.98 -0.41 -7.43
CA LEU A 50 -4.40 -0.35 -6.09
C LEU A 50 -5.32 -0.95 -5.04
N SER A 51 -6.60 -0.58 -5.05
CA SER A 51 -7.56 -1.09 -4.07
C SER A 51 -7.77 -2.60 -4.18
N ILE A 52 -7.75 -3.15 -5.39
CA ILE A 52 -7.81 -4.60 -5.62
C ILE A 52 -6.55 -5.29 -5.10
N ASP A 53 -5.37 -4.74 -5.41
CA ASP A 53 -4.10 -5.33 -4.99
C ASP A 53 -3.93 -5.30 -3.47
N PHE A 54 -4.33 -4.22 -2.79
CA PHE A 54 -4.28 -4.15 -1.33
C PHE A 54 -5.33 -5.04 -0.65
N ALA A 55 -6.49 -5.23 -1.26
CA ALA A 55 -7.47 -6.21 -0.81
C ALA A 55 -6.86 -7.63 -0.89
N ALA A 56 -6.21 -7.96 -2.00
CA ALA A 56 -5.51 -9.22 -2.18
C ALA A 56 -4.36 -9.39 -1.17
N LEU A 57 -3.56 -8.35 -0.91
CA LEU A 57 -2.52 -8.41 0.14
C LEU A 57 -3.10 -8.71 1.53
N SER A 58 -4.27 -8.15 1.84
CA SER A 58 -4.97 -8.42 3.10
C SER A 58 -5.48 -9.86 3.17
N GLU A 59 -6.00 -10.37 2.06
CA GLU A 59 -6.47 -11.75 1.96
C GLU A 59 -5.32 -12.77 2.04
N GLU A 60 -4.18 -12.45 1.42
CA GLU A 60 -2.97 -13.27 1.40
C GLU A 60 -2.13 -13.17 2.69
N GLY A 61 -2.53 -12.32 3.65
CA GLY A 61 -1.89 -12.21 4.96
C GLY A 61 -0.60 -11.37 4.99
N PHE A 62 -0.36 -10.56 3.95
CA PHE A 62 0.76 -9.60 3.93
C PHE A 62 0.52 -8.40 4.83
N ILE A 63 -0.71 -8.15 5.24
CA ILE A 63 -1.06 -7.10 6.20
C ILE A 63 -1.46 -7.78 7.50
N ARG A 64 -0.83 -7.38 8.60
CA ARG A 64 -1.04 -7.98 9.92
C ARG A 64 -2.37 -7.53 10.51
N ASP A 65 -2.97 -8.43 11.30
CA ASP A 65 -4.20 -8.20 12.06
C ASP A 65 -5.38 -7.74 11.20
N THR A 66 -5.48 -8.23 9.96
CA THR A 66 -6.47 -7.74 8.99
C THR A 66 -7.91 -7.99 9.42
N THR A 67 -8.76 -6.99 9.20
CA THR A 67 -10.21 -7.10 9.40
C THR A 67 -10.91 -7.65 8.14
N PRO A 68 -12.14 -8.18 8.24
CA PRO A 68 -12.90 -8.64 7.07
C PRO A 68 -13.12 -7.54 6.01
N ASP A 69 -13.23 -6.28 6.42
CA ASP A 69 -13.42 -5.17 5.49
C ASP A 69 -12.14 -4.82 4.72
N GLN A 70 -10.97 -5.07 5.29
CA GLN A 70 -9.69 -4.87 4.59
C GLN A 70 -9.48 -5.84 3.42
N LYS A 71 -10.27 -6.92 3.34
CA LYS A 71 -10.27 -7.83 2.19
C LYS A 71 -11.13 -7.31 1.02
N LYS A 72 -11.73 -6.12 1.16
CA LYS A 72 -12.60 -5.51 0.17
C LYS A 72 -11.93 -4.28 -0.44
N ALA A 73 -12.03 -4.12 -1.76
CA ALA A 73 -11.43 -2.98 -2.46
C ALA A 73 -12.07 -1.63 -2.03
N GLU A 74 -13.33 -1.65 -1.61
CA GLU A 74 -14.08 -0.48 -1.13
C GLU A 74 -13.41 0.16 0.09
N TYR A 75 -12.88 -0.66 1.01
CA TYR A 75 -12.16 -0.17 2.17
C TYR A 75 -10.92 0.62 1.75
N TRP A 76 -10.11 0.05 0.87
CA TRP A 76 -8.87 0.67 0.40
C TRP A 76 -9.12 1.93 -0.42
N ASN A 77 -10.23 1.96 -1.17
CA ASN A 77 -10.70 3.19 -1.79
C ASN A 77 -11.02 4.28 -0.75
N ALA A 78 -11.74 3.93 0.31
CA ALA A 78 -12.09 4.88 1.37
C ALA A 78 -10.84 5.43 2.08
N ILE A 79 -9.83 4.59 2.32
CA ILE A 79 -8.54 5.04 2.90
C ILE A 79 -7.87 6.10 2.02
N ILE A 80 -7.82 5.89 0.69
CA ILE A 80 -7.26 6.89 -0.23
C ILE A 80 -8.03 8.22 -0.11
N ASP A 81 -9.37 8.18 -0.05
CA ASP A 81 -10.18 9.38 0.15
C ASP A 81 -9.89 10.06 1.49
N ASP A 82 -9.76 9.29 2.57
CA ASP A 82 -9.49 9.85 3.89
C ASP A 82 -8.16 10.60 3.93
N PHE A 83 -7.12 10.14 3.23
CA PHE A 83 -5.89 10.91 3.07
C PHE A 83 -6.06 12.14 2.15
N ILE A 84 -6.78 12.04 1.03
CA ILE A 84 -7.05 13.18 0.13
C ILE A 84 -7.78 14.28 0.89
N PHE A 85 -8.79 13.92 1.68
CA PHE A 85 -9.58 14.83 2.50
C PHE A 85 -8.92 15.18 3.84
N ARG A 86 -7.66 14.79 4.06
CA ARG A 86 -6.85 15.07 5.27
C ARG A 86 -7.51 14.63 6.58
N ARG A 87 -8.27 13.55 6.55
CA ARG A 87 -8.83 12.88 7.74
C ARG A 87 -7.84 11.95 8.41
N ILE A 88 -6.81 11.52 7.68
CA ILE A 88 -5.66 10.78 8.19
C ILE A 88 -4.41 11.63 7.95
N GLU A 89 -3.56 11.75 8.97
CA GLU A 89 -2.27 12.42 8.85
C GLU A 89 -1.25 11.49 8.16
N ARG A 90 -0.47 12.06 7.25
CA ARG A 90 0.65 11.33 6.65
C ARG A 90 1.80 11.27 7.63
N ASP A 91 2.40 10.09 7.78
CA ASP A 91 3.66 9.95 8.51
C ASP A 91 4.84 10.35 7.62
N PRO A 92 5.57 11.44 7.92
CA PRO A 92 6.73 11.85 7.15
C PRO A 92 7.88 10.83 7.19
N GLN A 93 8.02 10.10 8.30
CA GLN A 93 9.10 9.12 8.49
C GLN A 93 8.85 7.83 7.71
N PHE A 94 7.59 7.54 7.37
CA PHE A 94 7.26 6.38 6.56
C PHE A 94 7.87 6.44 5.15
N CYS A 95 8.03 7.65 4.60
CA CYS A 95 8.77 7.84 3.35
C CYS A 95 10.22 7.40 3.51
N ASP A 96 10.89 7.77 4.60
CA ASP A 96 12.29 7.39 4.85
C ASP A 96 12.45 5.86 4.94
N THR A 97 11.48 5.15 5.53
CA THR A 97 11.44 3.69 5.60
C THR A 97 11.42 3.03 4.22
N LEU A 98 10.74 3.63 3.24
CA LEU A 98 10.71 3.13 1.86
C LEU A 98 12.06 3.30 1.13
N TYR A 99 12.85 4.32 1.49
CA TYR A 99 14.06 4.72 0.77
C TYR A 99 15.37 4.27 1.44
N TYR A 100 15.44 4.28 2.77
CA TYR A 100 16.70 4.20 3.51
C TYR A 100 16.93 2.86 4.22
N MET A 101 16.04 1.87 4.09
CA MET A 101 16.40 0.49 4.47
C MET A 101 17.47 -0.05 3.50
N ARG A 102 18.73 0.06 3.93
CA ARG A 102 19.90 -0.70 3.45
C ARG A 102 20.07 -1.96 4.27
#